data_AF-A0A932MLD2-F1
#
_entry.id   AF-A0A932MLD2-F1
#
_cell.length_a   1.000
_cell.length_b   1.000
_cell.length_c   1.000
_cell.angle_alpha   90.00
_cell.angle_beta   90.00
_cell.angle_gamma   90.00
#
_symmetry.space_group_name_H-M   'P 1'
#
loop_
_entity.id
_entity.type
_entity.pdbx_description
1 polymer ?
#
loop_
_entity_poly.entity_id
_entity_poly.type
_entity_poly.pdbx_seq_one_letter_code
_entity_poly.pdbx_strand_id
1 'polypeptide(L)'
;MNPTPTSQNQTHETLESEKVYRKGIVTVRDLIAPSAMQVQPRYLRLGSKFVSTLFVVSYPRYLNVGWFSPIINLSLPMDISMFFYPIDATVVLKQLRDKVGQIEAQLSLDEQHGAPRDPVRQTALRDIEKLRDDITQGIEHFFQFALYLTLYADTEKELNELSEHVEGLLGGKLVYSKRVMFQSEQGFNSTLPLGNDELFITFNFNTSPTASMFPFTSSELSSDNGILYGLNQHNNSLILFDRFSLQNANSV
;
A
#
# COMPACT_ATOMS: atom_id res chain seq x y z
N MET A 1 -7.65 -21.15 -50.80
CA MET A 1 -6.64 -20.34 -51.51
C MET A 1 -5.74 -19.73 -50.46
N ASN A 2 -4.49 -20.18 -50.34
CA ASN A 2 -3.52 -19.51 -49.47
C ASN A 2 -3.20 -18.13 -50.07
N PRO A 3 -3.14 -17.06 -49.27
CA PRO A 3 -2.79 -15.74 -49.77
C PRO A 3 -1.35 -15.78 -50.32
N THR A 4 -1.18 -15.24 -51.52
CA THR A 4 0.10 -15.11 -52.23
C THR A 4 1.11 -14.34 -51.36
N PRO A 5 2.39 -14.76 -51.28
CA PRO A 5 3.39 -14.15 -50.38
C PRO A 5 3.60 -12.63 -50.57
N THR A 6 3.21 -12.08 -51.72
CA THR A 6 3.30 -10.64 -52.04
C THR A 6 2.33 -9.76 -51.24
N SER A 7 1.14 -10.27 -50.85
CA SER A 7 0.13 -9.49 -50.12
C SER A 7 0.47 -9.32 -48.63
N GLN A 8 1.15 -10.32 -48.04
CA GLN A 8 1.60 -10.25 -46.64
C GLN A 8 2.75 -9.24 -46.48
N ASN A 9 3.73 -9.22 -47.40
CA ASN A 9 4.83 -8.25 -47.35
C ASN A 9 4.36 -6.79 -47.48
N GLN A 10 3.42 -6.50 -48.37
CA GLN A 10 2.88 -5.14 -48.54
C GLN A 10 2.10 -4.66 -47.31
N THR A 11 1.39 -5.57 -46.64
CA THR A 11 0.67 -5.26 -45.39
C THR A 11 1.66 -4.99 -44.25
N HIS A 12 2.74 -5.78 -44.15
CA HIS A 12 3.81 -5.54 -43.18
C HIS A 12 4.55 -4.21 -43.42
N GLU A 13 4.90 -3.87 -44.65
CA GLU A 13 5.52 -2.58 -44.99
C GLU A 13 4.61 -1.40 -44.66
N THR A 14 3.31 -1.53 -44.92
CA THR A 14 2.33 -0.48 -44.60
C THR A 14 2.22 -0.27 -43.09
N LEU A 15 2.14 -1.36 -42.30
CA LEU A 15 2.10 -1.30 -40.84
C LEU A 15 3.39 -0.71 -40.24
N GLU A 16 4.57 -1.04 -40.79
CA GLU A 16 5.84 -0.46 -40.36
C GLU A 16 5.93 1.03 -40.70
N SER A 17 5.44 1.45 -41.88
CA SER A 17 5.37 2.87 -42.25
C SER A 17 4.44 3.67 -41.33
N GLU A 18 3.31 3.08 -40.93
CA GLU A 18 2.36 3.70 -39.99
C GLU A 18 2.95 3.79 -38.58
N LYS A 19 3.70 2.79 -38.11
CA LYS A 19 4.43 2.85 -36.84
C LYS A 19 5.47 3.97 -36.83
N VAL A 20 6.22 4.15 -37.92
CA VAL A 20 7.22 5.23 -38.04
C VAL A 20 6.54 6.60 -38.01
N TYR A 21 5.43 6.76 -38.73
CA TYR A 21 4.64 8.00 -38.68
C TYR A 21 4.12 8.29 -37.27
N ARG A 22 3.56 7.29 -36.58
CA ARG A 22 3.06 7.43 -35.19
C ARG A 22 4.17 7.76 -34.19
N LYS A 23 5.41 7.27 -34.39
CA LYS A 23 6.57 7.65 -33.56
C LYS A 23 6.98 9.12 -33.70
N GLY A 24 6.63 9.78 -34.81
CA GLY A 24 6.89 11.20 -35.03
C GLY A 24 5.82 12.14 -34.47
N ILE A 25 4.69 11.61 -33.99
CA ILE A 25 3.61 12.40 -33.40
C ILE A 25 3.88 12.52 -31.90
N VAL A 26 4.01 13.75 -31.41
CA VAL A 26 4.11 14.02 -29.97
C VAL A 26 2.82 13.58 -29.30
N THR A 27 2.92 12.61 -28.40
CA THR A 27 1.79 12.16 -27.58
C THR A 27 1.80 12.86 -26.24
N VAL A 28 0.67 12.81 -25.51
CA VAL A 28 0.61 13.31 -24.13
C VAL A 28 1.65 12.63 -23.24
N ARG A 29 1.95 11.35 -23.49
CA ARG A 29 2.98 10.60 -22.76
C ARG A 29 4.36 11.22 -22.92
N ASP A 30 4.69 11.71 -24.12
CA ASP A 30 5.99 12.35 -24.39
C ASP A 30 6.11 13.71 -23.70
N LEU A 31 4.99 14.40 -23.46
CA LEU A 31 4.96 15.69 -22.77
C LEU A 31 5.08 15.56 -21.24
N ILE A 32 4.51 14.50 -20.66
CA ILE A 32 4.55 14.26 -19.21
C ILE A 32 5.73 13.39 -18.78
N ALA A 33 6.37 12.69 -19.72
CA ALA A 33 7.53 11.87 -19.43
C ALA A 33 8.66 12.72 -18.85
N PRO A 34 9.35 12.24 -17.80
CA PRO A 34 10.49 12.94 -17.24
C PRO A 34 11.61 13.03 -18.27
N SER A 35 12.36 14.13 -18.25
CA SER A 35 13.48 14.36 -19.17
C SER A 35 14.63 13.36 -19.00
N ALA A 36 14.80 12.80 -17.80
CA ALA A 36 15.76 11.75 -17.50
C ALA A 36 15.33 10.96 -16.26
N MET A 37 15.74 9.69 -16.21
CA MET A 37 15.62 8.83 -15.04
C MET A 37 16.96 8.14 -14.80
N GLN A 38 17.52 8.32 -13.61
CA GLN A 38 18.75 7.64 -13.19
C GLN A 38 18.46 6.81 -11.95
N VAL A 39 18.73 5.52 -12.03
CA VAL A 39 18.56 4.58 -10.92
C VAL A 39 19.86 4.52 -10.11
N GLN A 40 19.77 4.85 -8.82
CA GLN A 40 20.86 4.66 -7.86
C GLN A 40 20.47 3.56 -6.86
N PRO A 41 21.42 3.00 -6.10
CA PRO A 41 21.11 1.97 -5.12
C PRO A 41 20.15 2.40 -4.01
N ARG A 42 20.11 3.68 -3.62
CA ARG A 42 19.32 4.15 -2.46
C ARG A 42 18.14 5.04 -2.85
N TYR A 43 18.16 5.58 -4.06
CA TYR A 43 17.18 6.54 -4.55
C TYR A 43 17.12 6.48 -6.07
N LEU A 44 16.10 7.10 -6.63
CA LEU A 44 15.95 7.34 -8.05
C LEU A 44 16.01 8.84 -8.28
N ARG A 45 16.72 9.28 -9.31
CA ARG A 45 16.72 10.68 -9.75
C ARG A 45 15.78 10.81 -10.95
N LEU A 46 14.65 11.46 -10.73
CA LEU A 46 13.59 11.67 -11.71
C LEU A 46 13.62 13.13 -12.16
N GLY A 47 14.27 13.41 -13.29
CA GLY A 47 14.56 14.77 -13.73
C GLY A 47 15.37 15.55 -12.68
N SER A 48 14.75 16.55 -12.05
CA SER A 48 15.35 17.34 -10.97
C SER A 48 15.07 16.81 -9.56
N LYS A 49 14.16 15.85 -9.40
CA LYS A 49 13.74 15.34 -8.09
C LYS A 49 14.52 14.09 -7.68
N PHE A 50 14.76 13.97 -6.37
CA PHE A 50 15.26 12.77 -5.73
C PHE A 50 14.08 12.01 -5.13
N VAL A 51 14.02 10.71 -5.38
CA VAL A 51 12.89 9.85 -5.05
C VAL A 51 13.36 8.65 -4.26
N SER A 52 12.70 8.33 -3.16
CA SER A 52 12.94 7.09 -2.40
C SER A 52 11.63 6.46 -2.00
N THR A 53 11.59 5.14 -2.09
CA THR A 53 10.43 4.35 -1.68
C THR A 53 10.74 3.63 -0.37
N LEU A 54 9.80 3.71 0.56
CA LEU A 54 9.77 2.95 1.79
C LEU A 54 8.74 1.84 1.67
N PHE A 55 9.03 0.70 2.28
CA PHE A 55 8.09 -0.40 2.45
C PHE A 55 7.96 -0.75 3.93
N VAL A 56 6.78 -1.20 4.34
CA VAL A 56 6.54 -1.63 5.71
C VAL A 56 6.79 -3.12 5.87
N VAL A 57 7.53 -3.50 6.90
CA VAL A 57 7.97 -4.89 7.16
C VAL A 57 7.21 -5.53 8.30
N SER A 58 6.86 -4.75 9.31
CA SER A 58 6.24 -5.25 10.53
C SER A 58 5.22 -4.28 11.08
N TYR A 59 4.18 -4.84 11.65
CA TYR A 59 3.10 -4.13 12.31
C TYR A 59 2.98 -4.59 13.77
N PRO A 60 2.43 -3.76 14.67
CA PRO A 60 2.11 -4.18 16.02
C PRO A 60 1.00 -5.23 16.01
N ARG A 61 0.89 -5.98 17.13
CA ARG A 61 -0.17 -6.98 17.35
C ARG A 61 -1.58 -6.39 17.26
N TYR A 62 -1.74 -5.12 17.65
CA TYR A 62 -3.00 -4.39 17.58
C TYR A 62 -2.78 -3.08 16.84
N LEU A 63 -3.53 -2.88 15.77
CA LEU A 63 -3.57 -1.64 15.01
C LEU A 63 -4.90 -0.94 15.29
N ASN A 64 -4.79 0.28 15.80
CA ASN A 64 -5.97 1.12 16.06
C ASN A 64 -6.43 1.79 14.77
N VAL A 65 -7.73 2.04 14.66
CA VAL A 65 -8.29 2.84 13.55
C VAL A 65 -7.60 4.20 13.51
N GLY A 66 -7.22 4.64 12.30
CA GLY A 66 -6.56 5.92 12.08
C GLY A 66 -5.07 5.95 12.46
N TRP A 67 -4.43 4.80 12.72
CA TRP A 67 -2.99 4.74 13.00
C TRP A 67 -2.14 5.39 11.88
N PHE A 68 -2.61 5.33 10.64
CA PHE A 68 -1.94 5.86 9.45
C PHE A 68 -2.28 7.33 9.15
N SER A 69 -3.23 7.92 9.89
CA SER A 69 -3.65 9.31 9.76
C SER A 69 -2.49 10.32 9.82
N PRO A 70 -1.48 10.18 10.71
CA PRO A 70 -0.35 11.11 10.75
C PRO A 70 0.43 11.15 9.44
N ILE A 71 0.50 10.05 8.69
CA ILE A 71 1.22 9.98 7.42
C ILE A 71 0.40 10.62 6.31
N ILE A 72 -0.89 10.28 6.21
CA ILE A 72 -1.80 10.82 5.18
C ILE A 72 -1.91 12.34 5.29
N ASN A 73 -1.92 12.87 6.52
CA ASN A 73 -2.04 14.31 6.78
C ASN A 73 -0.71 15.08 6.69
N LEU A 74 0.40 14.43 6.31
CA LEU A 74 1.63 15.16 6.04
C LEU A 74 1.47 16.00 4.79
N SER A 75 1.74 17.30 4.90
CA SER A 75 1.77 18.24 3.77
C SER A 75 3.06 18.08 2.96
N LEU A 76 3.32 16.88 2.47
CA LEU A 76 4.50 16.52 1.67
C LEU A 76 4.06 15.88 0.35
N PRO A 77 4.77 16.13 -0.76
CA PRO A 77 4.54 15.37 -1.99
C PRO A 77 4.97 13.92 -1.73
N MET A 78 4.00 13.02 -1.64
CA MET A 78 4.22 11.60 -1.49
C MET A 78 3.15 10.78 -2.20
N ASP A 79 3.55 9.62 -2.69
CA ASP A 79 2.64 8.61 -3.20
C ASP A 79 2.55 7.45 -2.23
N ILE A 80 1.33 6.98 -1.98
CA ILE A 80 1.06 5.84 -1.11
C ILE A 80 0.36 4.78 -1.93
N SER A 81 0.89 3.56 -1.92
CA SER A 81 0.25 2.42 -2.56
C SER A 81 0.04 1.29 -1.56
N MET A 82 -1.18 0.76 -1.59
CA MET A 82 -1.64 -0.33 -0.74
C MET A 82 -2.12 -1.47 -1.64
N PHE A 83 -1.55 -2.66 -1.45
CA PHE A 83 -1.95 -3.86 -2.17
C PHE A 83 -2.57 -4.85 -1.22
N PHE A 84 -3.69 -5.43 -1.65
CA PHE A 84 -4.45 -6.43 -0.90
C PHE A 84 -4.59 -7.68 -1.75
N TYR A 85 -3.85 -8.73 -1.39
CA TYR A 85 -3.88 -10.01 -2.08
C TYR A 85 -4.66 -11.02 -1.24
N PRO A 86 -5.90 -11.35 -1.61
CA PRO A 86 -6.68 -12.35 -0.87
C PRO A 86 -6.01 -13.72 -0.97
N ILE A 87 -5.96 -14.44 0.16
CA ILE A 87 -5.45 -15.81 0.23
C ILE A 87 -6.62 -16.77 0.38
N ASP A 88 -6.56 -17.90 -0.34
CA ASP A 88 -7.57 -18.96 -0.23
C ASP A 88 -7.64 -19.50 1.21
N ALA A 89 -8.86 -19.51 1.76
CA ALA A 89 -9.12 -19.94 3.13
C ALA A 89 -8.64 -21.38 3.39
N THR A 90 -8.72 -22.28 2.41
CA THR A 90 -8.27 -23.68 2.52
C THR A 90 -6.77 -23.76 2.81
N VAL A 91 -5.98 -22.90 2.15
CA VAL A 91 -4.52 -22.84 2.34
C VAL A 91 -4.21 -22.35 3.75
N VAL A 92 -4.88 -21.30 4.20
CA VAL A 92 -4.67 -20.69 5.52
C VAL A 92 -5.11 -21.64 6.63
N LEU A 93 -6.30 -22.24 6.54
CA LEU A 93 -6.82 -23.19 7.51
C LEU A 93 -5.90 -24.41 7.68
N LYS A 94 -5.33 -24.91 6.58
CA LYS A 94 -4.33 -25.98 6.62
C LYS A 94 -3.08 -25.57 7.41
N GLN A 95 -2.52 -24.38 7.13
CA GLN A 95 -1.35 -23.88 7.85
C GLN A 95 -1.64 -23.63 9.34
N LEU A 96 -2.80 -23.05 9.67
CA LEU A 96 -3.21 -22.83 11.05
C LEU A 96 -3.37 -24.16 11.81
N ARG A 97 -3.99 -25.18 11.19
CA ARG A 97 -4.10 -26.52 11.77
C ARG A 97 -2.73 -27.13 12.07
N ASP A 98 -1.82 -27.08 11.11
CA ASP A 98 -0.47 -27.64 11.29
C ASP A 98 0.28 -26.87 12.39
N LYS A 99 0.05 -25.55 12.52
CA LYS A 99 0.64 -24.73 13.58
C LYS A 99 0.06 -25.01 14.97
N VAL A 100 -1.26 -25.23 15.07
CA VAL A 100 -1.94 -25.66 16.30
C VAL A 100 -1.29 -26.97 16.80
N GLY A 101 -1.19 -27.97 15.93
CA GLY A 101 -0.60 -29.26 16.31
C GLY A 101 0.86 -29.14 16.79
N GLN A 102 1.66 -28.26 16.18
CA GLN A 102 3.02 -27.99 16.65
C GLN A 102 3.05 -27.38 18.07
N ILE A 103 2.17 -26.41 18.34
CA ILE A 103 2.11 -25.73 19.64
C ILE A 103 1.58 -26.68 20.72
N GLU A 104 0.54 -27.45 20.42
CA GLU A 104 -0.02 -28.45 21.34
C GLU A 104 0.98 -29.56 21.68
N ALA A 105 1.70 -30.08 20.67
CA ALA A 105 2.73 -31.08 20.90
C ALA A 105 3.84 -30.53 21.82
N GLN A 106 4.28 -29.28 21.60
CA GLN A 106 5.28 -28.65 22.46
C GLN A 106 4.75 -28.46 23.89
N LEU A 107 3.52 -27.98 24.06
CA LEU A 107 2.91 -27.81 25.38
C LEU A 107 2.78 -29.15 26.11
N SER A 108 2.41 -30.22 25.40
CA SER A 108 2.31 -31.57 25.98
C SER A 108 3.68 -32.10 26.40
N LEU A 109 4.72 -31.89 25.60
CA LEU A 109 6.10 -32.26 25.95
C LEU A 109 6.58 -31.47 27.18
N ASP A 110 6.36 -30.15 27.19
CA ASP A 110 6.72 -29.28 28.31
C ASP A 110 6.04 -29.76 29.60
N GLU A 111 4.75 -30.11 29.55
CA GLU A 111 4.00 -30.66 30.68
C GLU A 111 4.53 -32.02 31.15
N GLN A 112 4.84 -32.93 30.24
CA GLN A 112 5.44 -34.25 30.56
C GLN A 112 6.82 -34.12 31.24
N HIS A 113 7.60 -33.10 30.86
CA HIS A 113 8.91 -32.81 31.48
C HIS A 113 8.79 -31.99 32.76
N GLY A 114 7.58 -31.66 33.22
CA GLY A 114 7.34 -30.86 34.41
C GLY A 114 7.77 -29.39 34.26
N ALA A 115 7.86 -28.89 33.02
CA ALA A 115 8.21 -27.51 32.77
C ALA A 115 7.10 -26.56 33.27
N PRO A 116 7.44 -25.37 33.77
CA PRO A 116 6.45 -24.38 34.15
C PRO A 116 5.57 -23.99 32.96
N ARG A 117 4.31 -23.66 33.27
CA ARG A 117 3.33 -23.20 32.30
C ARG A 117 3.86 -21.99 31.52
N ASP A 118 3.73 -22.02 30.19
CA ASP A 118 4.05 -20.92 29.29
C ASP A 118 2.76 -20.16 28.88
N PRO A 119 2.48 -18.99 29.48
CA PRO A 119 1.27 -18.22 29.16
C PRO A 119 1.28 -17.66 27.74
N VAL A 120 2.45 -17.41 27.16
CA VAL A 120 2.59 -16.83 25.82
C VAL A 120 2.17 -17.84 24.78
N ARG A 121 2.68 -19.08 24.86
CA ARG A 121 2.28 -20.16 23.94
C ARG A 121 0.80 -20.52 24.07
N GLN A 122 0.26 -20.55 25.28
CA GLN A 122 -1.17 -20.82 25.47
C GLN A 122 -2.07 -19.72 24.93
N THR A 123 -1.66 -18.46 25.08
CA THR A 123 -2.40 -17.34 24.48
C THR A 123 -2.33 -17.42 22.95
N ALA A 124 -1.16 -17.71 22.39
CA ALA A 124 -0.99 -17.90 20.96
C ALA A 124 -1.86 -19.05 20.41
N LEU A 125 -1.95 -20.18 21.13
CA LEU A 125 -2.83 -21.29 20.77
C LEU A 125 -4.29 -20.84 20.70
N ARG A 126 -4.78 -20.17 21.74
CA ARG A 126 -6.15 -19.65 21.79
C ARG A 126 -6.45 -18.65 20.67
N ASP A 127 -5.51 -17.75 20.37
CA ASP A 127 -5.66 -16.76 19.31
C ASP A 127 -5.73 -17.44 17.93
N ILE A 128 -4.91 -18.46 17.69
CA ILE A 128 -4.88 -19.22 16.43
C ILE A 128 -6.17 -20.04 16.26
N GLU A 129 -6.65 -20.68 17.33
CA GLU A 129 -7.91 -21.43 17.29
C GLU A 129 -9.09 -20.51 17.00
N LYS A 130 -9.17 -19.36 17.68
CA LYS A 130 -10.19 -18.35 17.41
C LYS A 130 -10.13 -17.90 15.95
N LEU A 131 -8.95 -17.56 15.44
CA LEU A 131 -8.80 -17.14 14.04
C LEU A 131 -9.22 -18.25 13.07
N ARG A 132 -8.92 -19.51 13.36
CA ARG A 132 -9.35 -20.65 12.55
C ARG A 132 -10.88 -20.77 12.52
N ASP A 133 -11.53 -20.61 13.66
CA ASP A 133 -12.99 -20.65 13.76
C ASP A 133 -13.62 -19.47 13.00
N ASP A 134 -13.08 -18.26 13.16
CA ASP A 134 -13.54 -17.04 12.48
C ASP A 134 -13.39 -17.16 10.94
N ILE A 135 -12.29 -17.75 10.45
CA ILE A 135 -12.09 -18.01 9.01
C ILE A 135 -13.06 -19.08 8.50
N THR A 136 -13.29 -20.14 9.27
CA THR A 136 -14.23 -21.22 8.90
C THR A 136 -15.66 -20.69 8.80
N GLN A 137 -16.04 -19.76 9.68
CA GLN A 137 -17.35 -19.12 9.69
C GLN A 137 -17.50 -18.00 8.65
N GLY A 138 -16.42 -17.62 7.96
CA GLY A 138 -16.42 -16.51 7.00
C GLY A 138 -16.53 -15.13 7.64
N ILE A 139 -16.21 -15.01 8.93
CA ILE A 139 -16.15 -13.73 9.66
C ILE A 139 -14.86 -12.99 9.30
N GLU A 140 -13.76 -13.75 9.20
CA GLU A 140 -12.44 -13.23 8.86
C GLU A 140 -11.94 -13.86 7.56
N HIS A 141 -11.46 -13.03 6.65
CA HIS A 141 -10.65 -13.43 5.51
C HIS A 141 -9.18 -13.08 5.74
N PHE A 142 -8.30 -13.75 4.99
CA PHE A 142 -6.87 -13.59 5.12
C PHE A 142 -6.29 -12.95 3.86
N PHE A 143 -5.36 -12.01 4.06
CA PHE A 143 -4.75 -11.22 3.01
C PHE A 143 -3.24 -11.14 3.19
N GLN A 144 -2.53 -11.13 2.07
CA GLN A 144 -1.19 -10.56 1.99
C GLN A 144 -1.34 -9.07 1.69
N PHE A 145 -0.85 -8.23 2.59
CA PHE A 145 -0.92 -6.78 2.50
C PHE A 145 0.46 -6.20 2.25
N ALA A 146 0.59 -5.30 1.27
CA ALA A 146 1.80 -4.52 1.07
C ALA A 146 1.49 -3.03 1.14
N LEU A 147 2.39 -2.27 1.76
CA LEU A 147 2.29 -0.82 1.91
C LEU A 147 3.61 -0.18 1.51
N TYR A 148 3.54 0.69 0.50
CA TYR A 148 4.67 1.43 -0.03
C TYR A 148 4.40 2.93 0.04
N LEU A 149 5.43 3.69 0.39
CA LEU A 149 5.41 5.15 0.44
C LEU A 149 6.58 5.68 -0.38
N THR A 150 6.29 6.46 -1.42
CA THR A 150 7.33 7.10 -2.24
C THR A 150 7.39 8.58 -1.91
N LEU A 151 8.57 9.05 -1.52
CA LEU A 151 8.84 10.42 -1.12
C LEU A 151 9.64 11.14 -2.21
N TYR A 152 9.37 12.43 -2.39
CA TYR A 152 10.01 13.30 -3.37
C TYR A 152 10.69 14.47 -2.67
N ALA A 153 11.93 14.80 -3.09
CA ALA A 153 12.68 15.94 -2.58
C ALA A 153 13.52 16.62 -3.67
N ASP A 154 14.01 17.83 -3.42
CA ASP A 154 14.88 18.56 -4.36
C ASP A 154 16.36 18.22 -4.16
N THR A 155 16.73 17.70 -2.98
CA THR A 155 18.11 17.28 -2.69
C THR A 155 18.17 15.92 -2.02
N GLU A 156 19.28 15.21 -2.18
CA GLU A 156 19.51 13.93 -1.49
C GLU A 156 19.48 14.08 0.04
N LYS A 157 19.95 15.22 0.57
CA LYS A 157 19.93 15.49 2.01
C LYS A 157 18.50 15.60 2.53
N GLU A 158 17.67 16.41 1.88
CA GLU A 158 16.26 16.57 2.20
C GLU A 158 15.50 15.25 2.08
N LEU A 159 15.76 14.47 1.02
CA LEU A 159 15.17 13.14 0.86
C LEU A 159 15.47 12.24 2.07
N ASN A 160 16.71 12.25 2.54
CA ASN A 160 17.12 11.45 3.70
C ASN A 160 16.42 11.91 4.98
N GLU A 161 16.35 13.23 5.23
CA GLU A 161 15.67 13.82 6.38
C GLU A 161 14.16 13.50 6.38
N LEU A 162 13.49 13.64 5.22
CA LEU A 162 12.07 13.29 5.06
C LEU A 162 11.83 11.81 5.30
N SER A 163 12.71 10.96 4.77
CA SER A 163 12.61 9.51 4.95
C SER A 163 12.79 9.13 6.42
N GLU A 164 13.77 9.70 7.13
CA GLU A 164 13.96 9.47 8.58
C GLU A 164 12.75 9.97 9.38
N HIS A 165 12.18 11.11 9.00
CA HIS A 165 10.99 11.64 9.64
C HIS A 165 9.79 10.71 9.50
N VAL A 166 9.52 10.21 8.29
CA VAL A 166 8.45 9.24 8.01
C VAL A 166 8.69 7.91 8.73
N GLU A 167 9.92 7.39 8.70
CA GLU A 167 10.31 6.19 9.46
C GLU A 167 10.09 6.39 10.97
N GLY A 168 10.40 7.57 11.51
CA GLY A 168 10.17 7.93 12.91
C GLY A 168 8.68 7.98 13.28
N LEU A 169 7.83 8.56 12.42
CA LEU A 169 6.39 8.60 12.63
C LEU A 169 5.76 7.21 12.66
N LEU A 170 6.17 6.33 11.72
CA LEU A 170 5.75 4.94 11.69
C LEU A 170 6.28 4.17 12.91
N GLY A 171 7.55 4.37 13.25
CA GLY A 171 8.19 3.75 14.41
C GLY A 171 7.53 4.11 15.74
N GLY A 172 7.03 5.34 15.88
CA GLY A 172 6.23 5.77 17.04
C GLY A 172 4.90 5.03 17.19
N LYS A 173 4.41 4.36 16.13
CA LYS A 173 3.24 3.47 16.13
C LYS A 173 3.63 1.98 16.16
N LEU A 174 4.90 1.67 16.42
CA LEU A 174 5.47 0.32 16.35
C LEU A 174 5.32 -0.33 14.97
N VAL A 175 5.18 0.50 13.92
CA VAL A 175 5.18 0.07 12.53
C VAL A 175 6.59 0.27 11.99
N TYR A 176 7.22 -0.82 11.59
CA TYR A 176 8.61 -0.80 11.16
C TYR A 176 8.70 -0.78 9.65
N SER A 177 9.23 0.31 9.11
CA SER A 177 9.50 0.49 7.68
C SER A 177 10.99 0.41 7.38
N LYS A 178 11.30 0.14 6.11
CA LYS A 178 12.65 0.22 5.56
C LYS A 178 12.61 0.90 4.20
N ARG A 179 13.72 1.51 3.83
CA ARG A 179 13.95 2.02 2.48
C ARG A 179 14.28 0.89 1.53
N VAL A 180 13.79 1.00 0.31
CA VAL A 180 14.17 0.11 -0.78
C VAL A 180 15.62 0.39 -1.16
N MET A 181 16.45 -0.65 -1.16
CA MET A 181 17.84 -0.58 -1.61
C MET A 181 18.10 -1.56 -2.74
N PHE A 182 18.87 -1.13 -3.74
CA PHE A 182 19.18 -1.82 -5.00
C PHE A 182 17.95 -2.20 -5.86
N GLN A 183 16.76 -1.78 -5.45
CA GLN A 183 15.50 -1.99 -6.15
C GLN A 183 14.69 -0.68 -6.26
N SER A 184 15.38 0.47 -6.30
CA SER A 184 14.72 1.78 -6.21
C SER A 184 13.78 2.07 -7.39
N GLU A 185 14.06 1.50 -8.57
CA GLU A 185 13.14 1.53 -9.72
C GLU A 185 11.87 0.73 -9.45
N GLN A 186 12.00 -0.49 -8.94
CA GLN A 186 10.87 -1.36 -8.60
C GLN A 186 10.01 -0.74 -7.50
N GLY A 187 10.63 -0.12 -6.50
CA GLY A 187 9.90 0.62 -5.47
C GLY A 187 9.09 1.77 -6.02
N PHE A 188 9.65 2.54 -6.97
CA PHE A 188 8.92 3.60 -7.65
C PHE A 188 7.78 3.04 -8.51
N ASN A 189 8.02 1.98 -9.28
CA ASN A 189 6.99 1.34 -10.10
C ASN A 189 5.83 0.80 -9.26
N SER A 190 6.12 0.24 -8.07
CA SER A 190 5.12 -0.24 -7.10
C SER A 190 4.22 0.86 -6.55
N THR A 191 4.58 2.15 -6.67
CA THR A 191 3.74 3.26 -6.21
C THR A 191 3.04 4.02 -7.33
N LEU A 192 3.38 3.74 -8.59
CA LEU A 192 2.67 4.31 -9.72
C LEU A 192 1.22 3.78 -9.78
N PRO A 193 0.26 4.58 -10.29
CA PRO A 193 -1.14 4.19 -10.44
C PRO A 193 -1.36 3.20 -11.60
N LEU A 194 -0.47 2.23 -11.74
CA LEU A 194 -0.50 1.16 -12.74
C LEU A 194 -1.04 -0.15 -12.14
N GLY A 195 -1.18 -0.22 -10.81
CA GLY A 195 -1.63 -1.42 -10.10
C GLY A 195 -0.64 -2.58 -10.21
N ASN A 196 0.65 -2.29 -10.40
CA ASN A 196 1.71 -3.28 -10.54
C ASN A 196 2.63 -3.22 -9.31
N ASP A 197 2.64 -4.26 -8.50
CA ASP A 197 3.58 -4.39 -7.39
C ASP A 197 4.81 -5.17 -7.86
N GLU A 198 5.95 -4.52 -8.01
CA GLU A 198 7.20 -5.17 -8.43
C GLU A 198 8.03 -5.68 -7.24
N LEU A 199 7.75 -5.21 -6.02
CA LEU A 199 8.49 -5.57 -4.82
C LEU A 199 7.92 -6.80 -4.11
N PHE A 200 6.60 -6.98 -4.11
CA PHE A 200 5.90 -8.07 -3.42
C PHE A 200 6.33 -8.25 -1.94
N ILE A 201 6.60 -7.15 -1.23
CA ILE A 201 6.97 -7.20 0.18
C ILE A 201 5.68 -7.14 1.00
N THR A 202 5.10 -8.32 1.22
CA THR A 202 3.81 -8.48 1.87
C THR A 202 3.91 -8.94 3.31
N PHE A 203 2.99 -8.48 4.14
CA PHE A 203 2.73 -8.98 5.49
C PHE A 203 1.36 -9.65 5.54
N ASN A 204 1.24 -10.73 6.33
CA ASN A 204 -0.02 -11.46 6.46
C ASN A 204 -0.95 -10.77 7.46
N PHE A 205 -2.17 -10.44 7.04
CA PHE A 205 -3.23 -9.90 7.89
C PHE A 205 -4.54 -10.67 7.74
N ASN A 206 -5.33 -10.68 8.82
CA ASN A 206 -6.75 -10.97 8.74
C ASN A 206 -7.56 -9.69 8.42
N THR A 207 -8.86 -9.81 8.23
CA THR A 207 -9.74 -8.73 7.75
C THR A 207 -9.78 -7.55 8.70
N SER A 208 -9.92 -7.80 10.00
CA SER A 208 -10.03 -6.74 11.01
C SER A 208 -8.89 -5.71 10.98
N PRO A 209 -7.60 -6.09 11.09
CA PRO A 209 -6.51 -5.12 10.99
C PRO A 209 -6.36 -4.54 9.58
N THR A 210 -6.68 -5.30 8.54
CA THR A 210 -6.68 -4.81 7.14
C THR A 210 -7.68 -3.67 6.95
N ALA A 211 -8.87 -3.77 7.56
CA ALA A 211 -9.89 -2.73 7.48
C ALA A 211 -9.44 -1.41 8.16
N SER A 212 -8.59 -1.48 9.17
CA SER A 212 -8.02 -0.29 9.82
C SER A 212 -7.06 0.51 8.93
N MET A 213 -6.61 -0.08 7.81
CA MET A 213 -5.72 0.55 6.83
C MET A 213 -6.43 1.54 5.92
N PHE A 214 -7.77 1.50 5.86
CA PHE A 214 -8.52 2.43 5.02
C PHE A 214 -8.27 3.87 5.45
N PRO A 215 -7.78 4.74 4.53
CA PRO A 215 -7.25 6.05 4.88
C PRO A 215 -8.35 7.08 5.25
N PHE A 216 -9.62 6.77 5.05
CA PHE A 216 -10.73 7.71 5.21
C PHE A 216 -11.26 7.71 6.64
N THR A 217 -10.56 8.40 7.54
CA THR A 217 -11.09 8.70 8.89
C THR A 217 -11.87 10.02 8.95
N SER A 218 -11.89 10.80 7.86
CA SER A 218 -12.64 12.06 7.79
C SER A 218 -13.42 12.17 6.47
N SER A 219 -14.71 12.47 6.58
CA SER A 219 -15.52 12.98 5.47
C SER A 219 -15.22 14.47 5.33
N GLU A 220 -14.63 14.89 4.21
CA GLU A 220 -14.48 16.33 3.93
C GLU A 220 -15.80 16.89 3.40
N LEU A 221 -16.32 17.92 4.06
CA LEU A 221 -17.38 18.79 3.56
C LEU A 221 -16.72 20.06 3.02
N SER A 222 -16.08 19.94 1.87
CA SER A 222 -15.50 21.07 1.14
C SER A 222 -16.01 21.05 -0.30
N SER A 223 -16.64 22.15 -0.71
CA SER A 223 -17.09 22.40 -2.06
C SER A 223 -16.31 23.57 -2.66
N ASP A 224 -16.09 23.54 -3.98
CA ASP A 224 -15.39 24.62 -4.70
C ASP A 224 -16.07 25.99 -4.54
N ASN A 225 -17.37 26.01 -4.22
CA ASN A 225 -18.14 27.21 -3.95
C ASN A 225 -18.97 27.02 -2.66
N GLY A 226 -18.92 28.01 -1.78
CA GLY A 226 -19.77 28.03 -0.59
C GLY A 226 -19.31 29.02 0.47
N ILE A 227 -19.97 28.98 1.62
CA ILE A 227 -19.65 29.86 2.74
C ILE A 227 -18.58 29.17 3.58
N LEU A 228 -17.52 29.90 3.95
CA LEU A 228 -16.49 29.40 4.85
C LEU A 228 -17.05 29.31 6.28
N TYR A 229 -17.24 28.09 6.76
CA TYR A 229 -17.69 27.83 8.13
C TYR A 229 -16.55 27.74 9.14
N GLY A 230 -15.34 27.39 8.67
CA GLY A 230 -14.16 27.30 9.53
C GLY A 230 -13.15 26.29 9.00
N LEU A 231 -12.31 25.80 9.92
CA LEU A 231 -11.33 24.75 9.66
C LEU A 231 -11.78 23.46 10.34
N ASN A 232 -11.62 22.34 9.65
CA ASN A 232 -11.80 21.02 10.22
C ASN A 232 -10.65 20.77 11.22
N GLN A 233 -10.98 20.51 12.48
CA GLN A 233 -9.98 20.34 13.54
C GLN A 233 -9.16 19.04 13.41
N HIS A 234 -9.59 18.10 12.56
CA HIS A 234 -8.91 16.80 12.39
C HIS A 234 -7.82 16.81 11.32
N ASN A 235 -8.00 17.57 10.24
CA ASN A 235 -7.08 17.61 9.09
C ASN A 235 -6.71 19.04 8.65
N ASN A 236 -7.16 20.07 9.39
CA ASN A 236 -6.98 21.49 9.08
C ASN A 236 -7.51 21.92 7.69
N SER A 237 -8.35 21.11 7.04
CA SER A 237 -8.97 21.48 5.77
C SER A 237 -10.01 22.58 5.97
N LEU A 238 -10.25 23.40 4.95
CA LEU A 238 -11.33 24.39 4.97
C LEU A 238 -12.69 23.68 4.90
N ILE A 239 -13.63 24.09 5.74
CA ILE A 239 -15.03 23.69 5.64
C ILE A 239 -15.74 24.77 4.82
N LEU A 240 -15.77 24.55 3.50
CA LEU A 240 -16.45 25.38 2.53
C LEU A 240 -17.71 24.67 2.08
N PHE A 241 -18.87 25.19 2.48
CA PHE A 241 -20.13 24.53 2.18
C PHE A 241 -21.23 25.55 1.94
N ASP A 242 -22.02 25.36 0.89
CA ASP A 242 -23.26 26.11 0.70
C ASP A 242 -24.47 25.24 1.05
N ARG A 243 -24.94 25.34 2.30
CA ARG A 243 -26.13 24.62 2.76
C ARG A 243 -27.40 24.95 1.96
N PHE A 244 -27.44 26.10 1.29
CA PHE A 244 -28.61 26.52 0.52
C PHE A 244 -28.67 25.86 -0.86
N SER A 245 -27.58 25.23 -1.31
CA SER A 245 -27.54 24.42 -2.53
C SER A 245 -28.20 23.04 -2.37
N LEU A 246 -28.45 22.60 -1.12
CA LEU A 246 -29.06 21.31 -0.85
C LEU A 246 -30.59 21.35 -1.04
N GLN A 247 -31.14 20.21 -1.47
CA GLN A 247 -32.59 20.01 -1.64
C GLN A 247 -33.42 20.26 -0.37
N ASN A 248 -32.79 20.26 0.82
CA ASN A 248 -33.46 20.54 2.08
C ASN A 248 -32.60 21.47 2.97
N ALA A 249 -32.46 22.72 2.55
CA ALA A 249 -31.57 23.73 3.15
C ALA A 249 -31.80 24.03 4.66
N ASN A 250 -32.91 23.58 5.24
CA ASN A 250 -33.33 23.91 6.62
C ASN A 250 -33.49 22.68 7.54
N SER A 251 -33.18 21.46 7.11
CA SER A 251 -33.24 20.31 8.05
C SER A 251 -32.02 20.32 8.97
N VAL A 252 -32.27 20.53 10.26
CA VAL A 252 -31.31 20.35 11.36
C VAL A 252 -31.13 18.86 11.64
#